data_AF-A0A7S2LXN1-F1
#
_entry.id   AF-A0A7S2LXN1-F1
#
_cell.length_a   1.000
_cell.length_b   1.000
_cell.length_c   1.000
_cell.angle_alpha   90.00
_cell.angle_beta   90.00
_cell.angle_gamma   90.00
#
_symmetry.space_group_name_H-M   'P 1'
#
loop_
_entity.id
_entity.type
_entity.pdbx_description
1 polymer ?
#
loop_
_entity_poly.entity_id
_entity_poly.type
_entity_poly.pdbx_seq_one_letter_code
_entity_poly.pdbx_strand_id
1 'polypeptide(L)'
;ALLSSLTDHSSNESSYWIPERVFMFGFSAGACLAMELCRLWKLRRNVPLGGVICIGGGIKTESLPGCVAVNYNGDDDQYEFTDVLIITGSKDNVYSQKMAAKTTSIYDGSKVQNHVQQGKGHGMIGSREEMQTVMEFLSKRLVRRMSSMEDMSEK
;
A
#
# COMPACT_ATOMS: atom_id res chain seq x y z
N ALA A 1 12.25 -10.89 6.91
CA ALA A 1 11.80 -11.12 8.29
C ALA A 1 10.28 -10.99 8.42
N LEU A 2 9.66 -9.81 8.27
CA LEU A 2 8.22 -9.66 8.51
C LEU A 2 7.32 -10.16 7.35
N LEU A 3 7.54 -9.68 6.12
CA LEU A 3 6.81 -10.20 4.96
C LEU A 3 7.27 -11.59 4.56
N SER A 4 8.57 -11.89 4.71
CA SER A 4 9.04 -13.25 4.46
C SER A 4 8.32 -14.21 5.39
N SER A 5 8.08 -13.91 6.67
CA SER A 5 7.27 -14.78 7.56
C SER A 5 5.79 -14.88 7.14
N LEU A 6 5.21 -13.80 6.58
CA LEU A 6 3.83 -13.81 6.04
C LEU A 6 3.72 -14.55 4.69
N THR A 7 4.84 -14.73 3.99
CA THR A 7 4.93 -15.44 2.71
C THR A 7 5.90 -16.63 2.76
N ASP A 8 6.36 -17.07 3.93
CA ASP A 8 7.44 -18.05 4.05
C ASP A 8 6.76 -19.39 4.00
N HIS A 9 7.01 -20.06 2.89
CA HIS A 9 6.33 -21.26 2.46
C HIS A 9 6.88 -22.53 3.11
N SER A 10 7.64 -22.42 4.21
CA SER A 10 8.16 -23.56 4.94
C SER A 10 7.23 -23.92 6.11
N SER A 11 6.55 -25.06 5.98
CA SER A 11 5.82 -25.81 7.02
C SER A 11 4.46 -25.27 7.52
N ASN A 12 3.44 -25.29 6.65
CA ASN A 12 2.16 -25.98 6.92
C ASN A 12 1.16 -25.67 5.79
N GLU A 13 0.59 -26.71 5.20
CA GLU A 13 -0.58 -26.59 4.32
C GLU A 13 -1.73 -25.95 5.09
N SER A 14 -2.21 -24.75 4.68
CA SER A 14 -3.61 -24.25 4.82
C SER A 14 -3.79 -22.72 4.93
N SER A 15 -2.82 -21.86 4.61
CA SER A 15 -3.14 -20.42 4.44
C SER A 15 -2.24 -19.71 3.43
N TYR A 16 -2.56 -19.88 2.15
CA TYR A 16 -1.94 -19.11 1.07
C TYR A 16 -2.57 -17.72 1.01
N TRP A 17 -1.84 -16.69 1.44
CA TRP A 17 -2.23 -15.31 1.19
C TRP A 17 -1.86 -14.92 -0.23
N ILE A 18 -2.87 -14.68 -1.06
CA ILE A 18 -2.69 -14.16 -2.42
C ILE A 18 -2.27 -12.69 -2.30
N PRO A 19 -1.07 -12.27 -2.76
CA PRO A 19 -0.55 -10.90 -2.58
C PRO A 19 -1.54 -9.80 -2.97
N GLU A 20 -2.21 -9.97 -4.10
CA GLU A 20 -3.22 -9.06 -4.66
C GLU A 20 -4.48 -8.93 -3.78
N ARG A 21 -4.61 -9.78 -2.75
CA ARG A 21 -5.69 -9.73 -1.75
C ARG A 21 -5.20 -9.26 -0.38
N VAL A 22 -3.92 -8.95 -0.24
CA VAL A 22 -3.34 -8.40 0.98
C VAL A 22 -3.34 -6.88 0.90
N PHE A 23 -3.98 -6.25 1.88
CA PHE A 23 -4.00 -4.79 2.01
C PHE A 23 -3.26 -4.39 3.27
N MET A 24 -2.39 -3.39 3.15
CA MET A 24 -1.73 -2.80 4.31
C MET A 24 -2.46 -1.54 4.72
N PHE A 25 -2.69 -1.39 6.02
CA PHE A 25 -3.21 -0.17 6.61
C PHE A 25 -2.22 0.32 7.65
N GLY A 26 -1.77 1.57 7.52
CA GLY A 26 -0.78 2.14 8.43
C GLY A 26 -1.11 3.58 8.79
N PHE A 27 -0.74 3.96 10.01
CA PHE A 27 -0.79 5.34 10.47
C PHE A 27 0.58 5.82 10.96
N SER A 28 0.92 7.07 10.64
CA SER A 28 2.16 7.71 11.06
C SER A 28 3.38 6.84 10.72
N ALA A 29 4.13 6.35 11.71
CA ALA A 29 5.25 5.44 11.47
C ALA A 29 4.84 4.14 10.75
N GLY A 30 3.65 3.59 11.04
CA GLY A 30 3.12 2.41 10.35
C GLY A 30 2.80 2.67 8.88
N ALA A 31 2.33 3.88 8.55
CA ALA A 31 2.14 4.30 7.15
C ALA A 31 3.47 4.40 6.40
N CYS A 32 4.51 4.93 7.06
CA CYS A 32 5.85 5.01 6.49
C CYS A 32 6.42 3.61 6.22
N LEU A 33 6.28 2.71 7.19
CA LEU A 33 6.72 1.32 7.05
C LEU A 33 6.02 0.62 5.88
N ALA A 34 4.69 0.76 5.77
CA ALA A 34 3.93 0.12 4.69
C ALA A 34 4.38 0.57 3.30
N MET A 35 4.69 1.86 3.15
CA MET A 35 5.17 2.45 1.89
C MET A 35 6.58 2.00 1.52
N GLU A 36 7.53 2.08 2.46
CA GLU A 36 8.90 1.63 2.21
C GLU A 36 8.93 0.12 1.93
N LEU A 37 8.06 -0.65 2.58
CA LEU A 37 7.89 -2.06 2.32
C LEU A 37 7.39 -2.34 0.90
N CYS A 38 6.46 -1.55 0.36
CA CYS A 38 6.00 -1.68 -1.03
C CYS A 38 7.10 -1.36 -2.03
N ARG A 39 7.95 -0.37 -1.76
CA ARG A 39 9.13 -0.11 -2.61
C ARG A 39 10.08 -1.30 -2.61
N LEU A 40 10.39 -1.84 -1.43
CA LEU A 40 11.24 -3.03 -1.30
C LEU A 40 10.60 -4.26 -1.97
N TRP A 41 9.27 -4.39 -1.90
CA TRP A 41 8.50 -5.45 -2.53
C TRP A 41 8.64 -5.42 -4.06
N LYS A 42 8.48 -4.24 -4.66
CA LYS A 42 8.72 -4.04 -6.10
C LYS A 42 10.18 -4.33 -6.46
N LEU A 43 11.15 -3.83 -5.70
CA LEU A 43 12.58 -4.07 -5.98
C LEU A 43 12.95 -5.57 -5.97
N ARG A 44 12.20 -6.38 -5.20
CA ARG A 44 12.32 -7.85 -5.18
C ARG A 44 11.57 -8.54 -6.32
N ARG A 45 10.98 -7.79 -7.25
CA ARG A 45 10.20 -8.29 -8.39
C ARG A 45 9.04 -9.19 -7.98
N ASN A 46 8.39 -8.83 -6.87
CA ASN A 46 7.17 -9.50 -6.43
C ASN A 46 5.94 -8.90 -7.12
N VAL A 47 4.89 -9.71 -7.23
CA VAL A 47 3.56 -9.25 -7.70
C VAL A 47 3.03 -8.18 -6.73
N PRO A 48 2.46 -7.06 -7.21
CA PRO A 48 1.97 -5.99 -6.34
C PRO A 48 0.94 -6.50 -5.33
N LEU A 49 0.91 -5.87 -4.15
CA LEU A 49 -0.11 -6.17 -3.15
C LEU A 49 -1.47 -5.61 -3.60
N GLY A 50 -2.56 -6.02 -2.94
CA GLY A 50 -3.90 -5.50 -3.21
C GLY A 50 -4.03 -3.99 -3.01
N GLY A 51 -3.25 -3.42 -2.08
CA GLY A 51 -3.11 -1.99 -1.93
C GLY A 51 -2.58 -1.57 -0.55
N VAL A 52 -2.23 -0.30 -0.43
CA VAL A 52 -1.81 0.31 0.84
C VAL A 52 -2.63 1.54 1.17
N ILE A 53 -3.07 1.65 2.41
CA ILE A 53 -3.74 2.83 2.95
C ILE A 53 -2.83 3.45 4.02
N CYS A 54 -2.36 4.66 3.74
CA CYS A 54 -1.44 5.43 4.56
C CYS A 54 -2.15 6.64 5.15
N ILE A 55 -2.29 6.67 6.48
CA ILE A 55 -2.83 7.82 7.21
C ILE A 55 -1.68 8.60 7.83
N GLY A 56 -1.50 9.87 7.47
CA GLY A 56 -0.50 10.74 8.09
C GLY A 56 0.95 10.22 7.99
N GLY A 57 1.31 9.54 6.91
CA GLY A 57 2.68 9.07 6.68
C GLY A 57 2.92 8.63 5.24
N GLY A 58 4.18 8.35 4.91
CA GLY A 58 4.62 8.03 3.56
C GLY A 58 6.13 7.80 3.48
N ILE A 59 6.72 8.03 2.31
CA ILE A 59 8.15 7.81 2.10
C ILE A 59 8.94 8.88 2.84
N LYS A 60 9.88 8.45 3.68
CA LYS A 60 10.80 9.34 4.39
C LYS A 60 12.21 9.29 3.82
N THR A 61 12.58 8.19 3.19
CA THR A 61 13.93 8.00 2.66
C THR A 61 13.97 8.13 1.15
N GLU A 62 14.84 8.99 0.63
CA GLU A 62 15.06 9.11 -0.82
C GLU A 62 15.75 7.85 -1.35
N SER A 63 16.75 7.35 -0.62
CA SER A 63 17.47 6.10 -0.88
C SER A 63 17.05 4.99 0.10
N LEU A 64 16.72 3.81 -0.41
CA LEU A 64 16.45 2.64 0.42
C LEU A 64 17.77 2.07 0.98
N PRO A 65 17.91 1.92 2.32
CA PRO A 65 19.12 1.39 2.92
C PRO A 65 19.30 -0.09 2.58
N GLY A 66 20.51 -0.47 2.16
CA GLY A 66 20.87 -1.86 1.81
C GLY A 66 20.65 -2.22 0.33
N CYS A 67 20.17 -1.29 -0.49
CA CYS A 67 20.15 -1.46 -1.94
C CYS A 67 21.56 -1.19 -2.48
N VAL A 68 22.38 -2.24 -2.57
CA VAL A 68 23.49 -2.27 -3.53
C VAL A 68 22.90 -1.86 -4.87
N ALA A 69 23.52 -0.91 -5.57
CA ALA A 69 23.09 -0.46 -6.89
C ALA A 69 22.78 -1.68 -7.76
N VAL A 70 21.50 -2.02 -7.89
CA VAL A 70 21.06 -3.07 -8.78
C VAL A 70 21.27 -2.45 -10.14
N ASN A 71 22.29 -2.92 -10.88
CA ASN A 71 22.57 -2.45 -12.22
C ASN A 71 21.27 -2.57 -13.02
N TYR A 72 20.68 -1.42 -13.35
CA TYR A 72 19.44 -1.28 -14.08
C TYR A 72 19.66 -1.71 -15.53
N ASN A 73 19.71 -3.02 -15.76
CA ASN A 73 19.65 -3.59 -17.09
C ASN A 73 18.18 -3.64 -17.53
N GLY A 74 17.67 -2.50 -17.98
CA GLY A 74 16.75 -2.36 -19.12
C GLY A 74 15.39 -3.08 -19.16
N ASP A 75 14.90 -3.74 -18.11
CA ASP A 75 13.67 -4.55 -18.20
C ASP A 75 12.72 -4.39 -16.97
N ASP A 76 12.66 -3.17 -16.41
CA ASP A 76 11.89 -2.82 -15.20
C ASP A 76 10.36 -2.65 -15.45
N ASP A 77 9.91 -2.79 -16.70
CA ASP A 77 8.52 -2.57 -17.12
C ASP A 77 7.56 -3.73 -16.77
N GLN A 78 8.07 -4.88 -16.32
CA GLN A 78 7.21 -6.03 -16.01
C GLN A 78 6.57 -5.98 -14.61
N TYR A 79 7.07 -5.14 -13.69
CA TYR A 79 6.62 -5.14 -12.30
C TYR A 79 6.03 -3.79 -11.89
N GLU A 80 4.72 -3.78 -11.68
CA GLU A 80 3.99 -2.59 -11.28
C GLU A 80 4.17 -2.27 -9.80
N PHE A 81 4.05 -0.99 -9.46
CA PHE A 81 3.92 -0.57 -8.08
C PHE A 81 2.55 -0.94 -7.50
N THR A 82 2.53 -1.32 -6.21
CA THR A 82 1.30 -1.47 -5.43
C THR A 82 0.54 -0.15 -5.39
N ASP A 83 -0.77 -0.18 -5.59
CA ASP A 83 -1.64 1.00 -5.45
C ASP A 83 -1.68 1.52 -4.01
N VAL A 84 -1.67 2.85 -3.85
CA VAL A 84 -1.59 3.51 -2.54
C VAL A 84 -2.66 4.59 -2.42
N LEU A 85 -3.36 4.62 -1.28
CA LEU A 85 -4.12 5.76 -0.79
C LEU A 85 -3.34 6.46 0.32
N ILE A 86 -3.06 7.75 0.16
CA ILE A 86 -2.49 8.59 1.21
C ILE A 86 -3.55 9.58 1.67
N ILE A 87 -3.90 9.53 2.95
CA ILE A 87 -4.75 10.52 3.62
C ILE A 87 -3.89 11.40 4.51
N THR A 88 -3.94 12.71 4.28
CA THR A 88 -3.25 13.73 5.10
C THR A 88 -4.22 14.77 5.63
N GLY A 89 -3.87 15.39 6.76
CA GLY A 89 -4.63 16.51 7.30
C GLY A 89 -4.14 17.85 6.78
N SER A 90 -5.04 18.79 6.50
CA SER A 90 -4.62 20.13 6.02
C SER A 90 -3.90 20.96 7.09
N LYS A 91 -4.02 20.59 8.37
CA LYS A 91 -3.32 21.17 9.52
C LYS A 91 -2.30 20.19 10.14
N ASP A 92 -1.90 19.14 9.41
CA ASP A 92 -0.90 18.21 9.89
C ASP A 92 0.51 18.82 9.78
N ASN A 93 1.12 19.12 10.93
CA ASN A 93 2.47 19.66 11.03
C ASN A 93 3.56 18.57 11.15
N VAL A 94 3.18 17.31 11.35
CA VAL A 94 4.09 16.16 11.48
C VAL A 94 4.31 15.50 10.13
N TYR A 95 3.24 15.29 9.37
CA TYR A 95 3.29 14.81 7.99
C TYR A 95 2.47 15.74 7.09
N SER A 96 3.14 16.76 6.58
CA SER A 96 2.49 17.82 5.80
C SER A 96 2.10 17.38 4.39
N GLN A 97 1.17 18.11 3.77
CA GLN A 97 0.79 17.92 2.37
C GLN A 97 1.98 17.97 1.39
N LYS A 98 3.00 18.78 1.70
CA LYS A 98 4.25 18.83 0.92
C LYS A 98 5.00 17.50 0.96
N MET A 99 4.98 16.81 2.10
CA MET A 99 5.59 15.49 2.25
C MET A 99 4.81 14.42 1.50
N ALA A 100 3.47 14.52 1.46
CA ALA A 100 2.63 13.64 0.62
C ALA A 100 2.88 13.83 -0.87
N ALA A 101 2.99 15.09 -1.33
CA ALA A 101 3.36 15.38 -2.72
C ALA A 101 4.75 14.82 -3.06
N LYS A 102 5.74 15.04 -2.19
CA LYS A 102 7.09 14.46 -2.37
C LYS A 102 7.06 12.93 -2.44
N THR A 103 6.28 12.31 -1.56
CA THR A 103 6.09 10.85 -1.55
C THR A 103 5.51 10.34 -2.87
N THR A 104 4.54 11.07 -3.42
CA THR A 104 3.93 10.77 -4.74
C THR A 104 4.96 10.84 -5.85
N SER A 105 5.87 11.81 -5.82
CA SER A 105 6.94 11.94 -6.82
C SER A 105 8.03 10.88 -6.72
N ILE A 106 8.33 10.37 -5.52
CA ILE A 106 9.38 9.35 -5.32
C ILE A 106 8.88 7.94 -5.71
N TYR A 107 7.58 7.70 -5.58
CA TYR A 107 6.96 6.42 -5.88
C TYR A 107 6.61 6.35 -7.37
N ASP A 108 5.35 6.12 -7.69
CA ASP A 108 4.76 6.31 -9.01
C ASP A 108 3.46 7.07 -8.82
N GLY A 109 3.41 8.29 -9.36
CA GLY A 109 2.26 9.17 -9.19
C GLY A 109 0.96 8.60 -9.77
N SER A 110 1.03 7.70 -10.76
CA SER A 110 -0.15 7.04 -11.33
C SER A 110 -0.79 6.02 -10.40
N LYS A 111 -0.03 5.53 -9.42
CA LYS A 111 -0.44 4.51 -8.44
C LYS A 111 -0.81 5.10 -7.08
N VAL A 112 -0.71 6.42 -6.91
CA VAL A 112 -0.96 7.11 -5.64
C VAL A 112 -2.21 7.99 -5.73
N GLN A 113 -3.22 7.66 -4.94
CA GLN A 113 -4.37 8.51 -4.67
C GLN A 113 -4.10 9.34 -3.42
N ASN A 114 -4.08 10.68 -3.54
CA ASN A 114 -3.95 11.57 -2.39
C ASN A 114 -5.30 12.16 -1.98
N HIS A 115 -5.62 12.11 -0.69
CA HIS A 115 -6.75 12.80 -0.08
C HIS A 115 -6.27 13.73 1.02
N VAL A 116 -6.73 14.98 0.99
CA VAL A 116 -6.43 15.99 2.01
C VAL A 116 -7.69 16.29 2.80
N GLN A 117 -7.73 15.84 4.06
CA GLN A 117 -8.82 16.12 4.97
C GLN A 117 -8.71 17.53 5.53
N GLN A 118 -9.70 18.37 5.23
CA GLN A 118 -9.72 19.75 5.70
C GLN A 118 -9.91 19.84 7.21
N GLY A 119 -9.13 20.72 7.85
CA GLY A 119 -9.22 20.99 9.29
C GLY A 119 -8.55 19.95 10.19
N LYS A 120 -8.07 18.83 9.63
CA LYS A 120 -7.47 17.73 10.37
C LYS A 120 -5.99 17.98 10.67
N GLY A 121 -5.57 17.70 11.91
CA GLY A 121 -4.16 17.65 12.34
C GLY A 121 -3.53 16.26 12.15
N HIS A 122 -2.47 15.96 12.91
CA HIS A 122 -1.86 14.63 12.89
C HIS A 122 -2.69 13.63 13.70
N GLY A 123 -3.33 12.68 13.03
CA GLY A 123 -4.16 11.68 13.71
C GLY A 123 -4.75 10.64 12.78
N MET A 124 -5.25 9.57 13.39
CA MET A 124 -6.01 8.50 12.73
C MET A 124 -7.29 9.03 12.09
N ILE A 125 -7.94 8.23 11.23
CA ILE A 125 -9.24 8.53 10.63
C ILE A 125 -10.21 9.01 11.71
N GLY A 126 -10.78 10.20 11.54
CA GLY A 126 -11.64 10.82 12.54
C GLY A 126 -12.99 11.29 11.98
N SER A 127 -13.18 11.19 10.67
CA SER A 127 -14.38 11.69 9.98
C SER A 127 -14.98 10.63 9.06
N ARG A 128 -16.26 10.83 8.73
CA ARG A 128 -17.00 9.94 7.82
C ARG A 128 -16.43 10.03 6.40
N GLU A 129 -16.01 11.22 5.99
CA GLU A 129 -15.46 11.52 4.67
C GLU A 129 -14.13 10.79 4.43
N GLU A 130 -13.26 10.77 5.44
CA GLU A 130 -12.03 9.97 5.41
C GLU A 130 -12.32 8.49 5.27
N MET A 131 -13.26 7.96 6.07
CA MET A 131 -13.62 6.54 5.99
C MET A 131 -14.25 6.20 4.63
N GLN A 132 -15.11 7.08 4.10
CA GLN A 132 -15.68 6.90 2.77
C GLN A 132 -14.59 6.80 1.70
N THR A 133 -13.57 7.66 1.77
CA THR A 133 -12.43 7.61 0.85
C THR A 133 -11.69 6.27 0.92
N VAL A 134 -11.49 5.73 2.14
CA VAL A 134 -10.90 4.40 2.34
C VAL A 134 -11.77 3.30 1.73
N MET A 135 -13.07 3.34 1.99
CA MET A 135 -14.01 2.33 1.48
C MET A 135 -14.11 2.38 -0.04
N GLU A 136 -14.07 3.57 -0.65
CA GLU A 136 -14.01 3.73 -2.10
C GLU A 136 -12.72 3.14 -2.68
N PHE A 137 -11.57 3.39 -2.06
CA PHE A 137 -10.28 2.81 -2.46
C PHE A 137 -10.30 1.29 -2.42
N LEU A 138 -10.83 0.72 -1.32
CA LEU A 138 -10.96 -0.73 -1.15
C LEU A 138 -11.98 -1.33 -2.12
N SER A 139 -13.13 -0.68 -2.35
CA SER A 139 -14.20 -1.20 -3.21
C SER A 139 -13.76 -1.46 -4.64
N LYS A 140 -12.79 -0.69 -5.15
CA LYS A 140 -12.24 -0.83 -6.49
C LYS A 140 -11.21 -1.95 -6.63
N ARG A 141 -10.71 -2.48 -5.50
CA ARG A 141 -9.53 -3.37 -5.45
C ARG A 141 -9.79 -4.69 -4.75
N LEU A 142 -10.77 -4.75 -3.86
CA LEU A 142 -11.21 -5.99 -3.24
C LEU A 142 -11.89 -6.84 -4.31
N VAL A 143 -11.20 -7.89 -4.76
CA VAL A 143 -11.81 -8.92 -5.60
C VAL A 143 -12.82 -9.69 -4.75
N ARG A 144 -14.10 -9.57 -5.10
CA ARG A 144 -15.15 -10.43 -4.53
C ARG A 144 -14.86 -11.86 -4.94
N ARG A 145 -14.83 -12.82 -4.00
CA ARG A 145 -14.99 -14.23 -4.39
C ARG A 145 -16.31 -14.32 -5.17
N MET A 146 -16.27 -14.84 -6.39
CA MET A 146 -17.49 -15.22 -7.10
C MET A 146 -18.07 -16.44 -6.37
N SER A 147 -18.96 -16.21 -5.42
CA SER A 147 -19.71 -17.27 -4.74
C SER A 147 -20.78 -17.91 -5.65
N SER A 148 -21.01 -17.37 -6.86
CA SER A 148 -22.00 -17.89 -7.81
C SER A 148 -21.59 -19.18 -8.54
N MET A 149 -20.41 -19.74 -8.26
CA MET A 149 -19.95 -21.02 -8.83
C MET A 149 -19.93 -22.18 -7.82
N GLU A 150 -20.20 -21.92 -6.54
CA GLU A 150 -20.27 -22.98 -5.51
C GLU A 150 -21.67 -23.65 -5.46
N ASP A 151 -22.72 -22.98 -5.97
CA ASP A 151 -24.09 -23.52 -6.05
C ASP A 151 -24.40 -24.35 -7.31
N MET A 152 -23.43 -24.53 -8.22
CA MET A 152 -23.63 -25.24 -9.50
C MET A 152 -23.00 -26.64 -9.55
N SER A 153 -22.45 -27.13 -8.43
CA SER A 153 -21.95 -28.51 -8.29
C SER A 153 -22.85 -29.44 -7.47
N GLU A 154 -24.01 -28.95 -7.01
CA GLU A 154 -25.03 -29.77 -6.34
C GLU A 154 -26.36 -29.74 -7.11
N LYS A 155 -26.36 -30.19 -8.37
CA LYS A 155 -27.56 -30.71 -9.04
C LYS A 155 -27.23 -31.85 -9.98
#